data_AF-A0A452DKP4-F1
#
_entry.id   AF-A0A452DKP4-F1
#
_cell.length_a   1.000
_cell.length_b   1.000
_cell.length_c   1.000
_cell.angle_alpha   90.00
_cell.angle_beta   90.00
_cell.angle_gamma   90.00
#
_symmetry.space_group_name_H-M   'P 1'
#
loop_
_entity.id
_entity.type
_entity.pdbx_description
1 polymer ?
#
loop_
_entity_poly.entity_id
_entity_poly.type
_entity_poly.pdbx_seq_one_letter_code
_entity_poly.pdbx_strand_id
1 'polypeptide(L)'
;FPPQHPSISCLLFLPCFQGLLRGSCLFIRDQRRSVFSQSCIWYGECGIASGDKRYNCRYSGPPNPLPHNGYDLVQELCPGFFFGEVRLCCDVQQLHTLKDNLQLPLQFLSRCPSCFYNLVNLFCELTCSPRQSQFLNVTVAEDYVDPTTNETRTNVKELQYYVGERFANGK
;
A
#
# COMPACT_ATOMS: atom_id res chain seq x y z
N PHE A 1 -33.54 9.75 1.53
CA PHE A 1 -33.91 8.46 2.13
C PHE A 1 -32.71 7.92 2.90
N PRO A 2 -32.91 7.44 4.14
CA PRO A 2 -32.10 7.79 5.32
C PRO A 2 -31.21 6.60 5.80
N PRO A 3 -30.72 6.50 7.05
CA PRO A 3 -29.70 7.33 7.73
C PRO A 3 -28.71 6.51 8.64
N GLN A 4 -27.96 7.22 9.50
CA GLN A 4 -27.45 6.84 10.84
C GLN A 4 -26.23 5.93 11.00
N HIS A 5 -25.21 6.42 11.70
CA HIS A 5 -24.60 5.74 12.87
C HIS A 5 -23.80 6.74 13.73
N PRO A 6 -23.58 6.45 15.03
CA PRO A 6 -23.87 7.39 16.09
C PRO A 6 -22.64 8.06 16.69
N SER A 7 -22.90 9.19 17.33
CA SER A 7 -22.02 9.87 18.27
C SER A 7 -21.53 8.91 19.36
N ILE A 8 -20.21 8.69 19.43
CA ILE A 8 -19.57 8.17 20.64
C ILE A 8 -18.86 9.35 21.30
N SER A 9 -19.55 9.88 22.29
CA SER A 9 -19.05 10.82 23.27
C SER A 9 -17.96 10.15 24.08
N CYS A 10 -16.70 10.55 23.91
CA CYS A 10 -15.63 10.16 24.83
C CYS A 10 -15.42 11.31 25.81
N LEU A 11 -16.21 11.28 26.88
CA LEU A 11 -16.01 12.04 28.11
C LEU A 11 -14.73 11.53 28.78
N LEU A 12 -13.63 12.29 28.72
CA LEU A 12 -12.54 12.12 29.66
C LEU A 12 -12.06 13.49 30.18
N PHE A 13 -12.56 13.80 31.37
CA PHE A 13 -11.95 14.51 32.48
C PHE A 13 -10.83 15.53 32.19
N LEU A 14 -11.20 16.81 32.33
CA LEU A 14 -10.32 17.92 32.68
C LEU A 14 -9.80 17.77 34.13
N PRO A 15 -8.54 18.07 34.43
CA PRO A 15 -8.19 18.82 35.62
C PRO A 15 -8.27 20.31 35.28
N CYS A 16 -9.29 21.00 35.76
CA CYS A 16 -9.37 22.46 35.65
C CYS A 16 -8.65 23.07 36.87
N PHE A 17 -7.39 23.48 36.69
CA PHE A 17 -6.80 24.53 37.51
C PHE A 17 -6.95 25.84 36.74
N GLN A 18 -7.97 26.62 37.06
CA GLN A 18 -8.00 28.04 36.72
C GLN A 18 -7.12 28.79 37.72
N GLY A 19 -5.96 29.24 37.27
CA GLY A 19 -5.22 30.30 37.94
C GLY A 19 -5.02 31.45 36.96
N LEU A 20 -5.25 32.68 37.41
CA LEU A 20 -4.67 33.86 36.77
C LEU A 20 -3.20 33.57 36.40
N LEU A 21 -2.84 33.63 35.11
CA LEU A 21 -1.63 34.22 34.52
C LEU A 21 -1.46 33.81 33.04
N ARG A 22 -1.13 34.81 32.21
CA ARG A 22 -0.51 34.75 30.87
C ARG A 22 -1.32 34.24 29.66
N GLY A 23 -1.43 35.16 28.69
CA GLY A 23 -1.10 34.90 27.30
C GLY A 23 -2.21 34.35 26.43
N SER A 24 -2.85 35.22 25.64
CA SER A 24 -3.74 34.81 24.55
C SER A 24 -2.93 34.08 23.48
N CYS A 25 -2.89 32.75 23.56
CA CYS A 25 -2.34 31.88 22.53
C CYS A 25 -3.16 32.00 21.23
N LEU A 26 -2.42 32.16 20.15
CA LEU A 26 -2.83 32.10 18.75
C LEU A 26 -3.77 30.90 18.51
N PHE A 27 -4.99 31.14 18.02
CA PHE A 27 -5.86 30.08 17.50
C PHE A 27 -5.25 29.52 16.20
N ILE A 28 -4.43 28.47 16.31
CA ILE A 28 -4.08 27.63 15.16
C ILE A 28 -5.38 26.92 14.74
N ARG A 29 -5.93 27.32 13.59
CA ARG A 29 -6.96 26.55 12.87
C ARG A 29 -6.41 25.14 12.64
N ASP A 30 -6.89 24.18 13.42
CA ASP A 30 -6.62 22.77 13.21
C ASP A 30 -7.26 22.35 11.88
N GLN A 31 -6.42 22.23 10.85
CA GLN A 31 -6.85 21.60 9.61
C GLN A 31 -7.22 20.17 9.95
N ARG A 32 -8.51 19.80 9.80
CA ARG A 32 -8.89 18.41 9.60
C ARG A 32 -8.15 17.89 8.36
N ARG A 33 -6.95 17.35 8.55
CA ARG A 33 -6.38 16.41 7.59
C ARG A 33 -7.30 15.21 7.63
N SER A 34 -8.06 15.02 6.55
CA SER A 34 -8.55 13.69 6.19
C SER A 34 -7.34 12.76 6.28
N VAL A 35 -7.28 11.91 7.30
CA VAL A 35 -6.32 10.81 7.33
C VAL A 35 -6.73 9.94 6.16
N PHE A 36 -6.07 10.11 5.02
CA PHE A 36 -6.24 9.21 3.89
C PHE A 36 -6.08 7.80 4.43
N SER A 37 -7.14 7.00 4.36
CA SER A 37 -7.09 5.60 4.81
C SER A 37 -5.98 4.92 4.02
N GLN A 38 -4.87 4.62 4.70
CA GLN A 38 -3.81 3.79 4.19
C GLN A 38 -4.29 2.37 4.36
N SER A 39 -4.74 1.76 3.27
CA SER A 39 -5.31 0.43 3.26
C SER A 39 -4.82 -0.30 2.00
N CYS A 40 -4.52 -1.57 2.20
CA CYS A 40 -4.06 -2.48 1.16
C CYS A 40 -5.24 -3.16 0.47
N ILE A 41 -4.98 -3.74 -0.71
CA ILE A 41 -5.93 -4.69 -1.33
C ILE A 41 -5.41 -6.13 -1.29
N TRP A 42 -4.10 -6.30 -1.11
CA TRP A 42 -3.44 -7.58 -0.94
C TRP A 42 -2.24 -7.48 0.00
N TYR A 43 -1.72 -8.64 0.40
CA TYR A 43 -0.45 -8.79 1.10
C TYR A 43 0.05 -10.24 1.00
N GLY A 44 1.25 -10.44 0.45
CA GLY A 44 1.84 -11.76 0.23
C GLY A 44 1.28 -12.52 -0.98
N GLU A 45 1.90 -13.67 -1.27
CA GLU A 45 1.56 -14.55 -2.40
C GLU A 45 0.73 -15.76 -1.96
N CYS A 46 -0.31 -16.09 -2.73
CA CYS A 46 -1.25 -17.18 -2.51
C CYS A 46 -1.13 -18.23 -3.63
N GLY A 47 -2.24 -18.67 -4.23
CA GLY A 47 -2.28 -19.79 -5.16
C GLY A 47 -1.51 -19.56 -6.46
N ILE A 48 -1.25 -20.66 -7.19
CA ILE A 48 -0.58 -20.63 -8.48
C ILE A 48 -1.56 -20.20 -9.56
N ALA A 49 -1.16 -19.23 -10.38
CA ALA A 49 -1.91 -18.76 -11.53
C ALA A 49 -1.55 -19.58 -12.79
N SER A 50 -0.27 -19.63 -13.14
CA SER A 50 0.24 -20.37 -14.30
C SER A 50 1.75 -20.53 -14.22
N GLY A 51 2.27 -21.74 -14.45
CA GLY A 51 3.69 -22.04 -14.28
C GLY A 51 4.16 -21.65 -12.86
N ASP A 52 5.20 -20.82 -12.79
CA ASP A 52 5.74 -20.30 -11.52
C ASP A 52 5.06 -18.99 -11.05
N LYS A 53 4.07 -18.48 -11.79
CA LYS A 53 3.37 -17.24 -11.42
C LYS A 53 2.31 -17.51 -10.37
N ARG A 54 2.24 -16.64 -9.36
CA ARG A 54 1.29 -16.75 -8.24
C ARG A 54 0.34 -15.55 -8.21
N TYR A 55 -0.86 -15.78 -7.67
CA TYR A 55 -1.78 -14.71 -7.29
C TYR A 55 -1.35 -14.10 -5.96
N ASN A 56 -1.71 -12.84 -5.73
CA ASN A 56 -1.55 -12.22 -4.42
C ASN A 56 -2.72 -12.60 -3.50
N CYS A 57 -2.45 -12.67 -2.20
CA CYS A 57 -3.48 -12.92 -1.18
C CYS A 57 -4.26 -11.63 -0.89
N ARG A 58 -5.59 -11.70 -0.95
CA ARG A 58 -6.47 -10.57 -0.62
C ARG A 58 -6.28 -10.16 0.85
N TYR A 59 -6.09 -8.87 1.07
CA TYR A 59 -5.89 -8.29 2.40
C TYR A 59 -6.32 -6.83 2.39
N SER A 60 -7.28 -6.48 3.26
CA SER A 60 -7.85 -5.13 3.34
C SER A 60 -7.39 -4.32 4.56
N GLY A 61 -6.34 -4.78 5.25
CA GLY A 61 -5.82 -4.12 6.45
C GLY A 61 -4.86 -2.94 6.14
N PRO A 62 -4.24 -2.38 7.20
CA PRO A 62 -3.26 -1.31 7.05
C PRO A 62 -1.92 -1.83 6.47
N PRO A 63 -1.06 -0.94 5.93
CA PRO A 63 0.28 -1.31 5.49
C PRO A 63 1.13 -1.88 6.62
N ASN A 64 1.84 -2.97 6.31
CA ASN A 64 2.67 -3.69 7.27
C ASN A 64 4.11 -3.17 7.22
N PRO A 65 4.82 -3.09 8.36
CA PRO A 65 6.24 -2.74 8.36
C PRO A 65 7.03 -3.81 7.61
N LEU A 66 7.86 -3.38 6.66
CA LEU A 66 8.72 -4.28 5.90
C LEU A 66 9.81 -4.87 6.82
N PRO A 67 10.03 -6.19 6.82
CA PRO A 67 11.16 -6.79 7.53
C PRO A 67 12.52 -6.32 6.97
N HIS A 68 13.55 -6.29 7.82
CA HIS A 68 14.87 -5.74 7.48
C HIS A 68 15.56 -6.47 6.31
N ASN A 69 15.29 -7.77 6.11
CA ASN A 69 15.84 -8.52 4.98
C ASN A 69 15.26 -8.08 3.61
N GLY A 70 14.20 -7.26 3.59
CA GLY A 70 13.67 -6.64 2.38
C GLY A 70 14.22 -5.25 2.08
N TYR A 71 15.07 -4.68 2.94
CA TYR A 71 15.50 -3.27 2.82
C TYR A 71 16.33 -3.03 1.56
N ASP A 72 17.23 -3.94 1.22
CA ASP A 72 18.02 -3.83 0.00
C ASP A 72 17.13 -3.86 -1.25
N LEU A 73 16.09 -4.72 -1.26
CA LEU A 73 15.15 -4.83 -2.39
C LEU A 73 14.29 -3.59 -2.55
N VAL A 74 13.73 -3.05 -1.47
CA VAL A 74 12.92 -1.83 -1.57
C VAL A 74 13.78 -0.63 -1.94
N GLN A 75 15.01 -0.54 -1.45
CA GLN A 75 15.91 0.55 -1.81
C GLN A 75 16.36 0.48 -3.27
N GLU A 76 16.55 -0.74 -3.80
CA GLU A 76 16.89 -0.97 -5.20
C GLU A 76 15.71 -0.69 -6.14
N LEU A 77 14.53 -1.23 -5.84
CA LEU A 77 13.37 -1.19 -6.74
C LEU A 77 12.51 0.06 -6.53
N CYS A 78 12.18 0.36 -5.28
CA CYS A 78 11.16 1.35 -4.91
C CYS A 78 11.72 2.36 -3.86
N PRO A 79 12.82 3.07 -4.16
CA PRO A 79 13.50 3.93 -3.19
C PRO A 79 12.59 5.03 -2.61
N GLY A 80 11.56 5.44 -3.35
CA GLY A 80 10.56 6.41 -2.89
C GLY A 80 9.75 5.95 -1.66
N PHE A 81 9.74 4.66 -1.33
CA PHE A 81 9.08 4.12 -0.15
C PHE A 81 10.02 3.83 1.03
N PHE A 82 11.33 4.02 0.84
CA PHE A 82 12.33 3.75 1.87
C PHE A 82 12.50 4.96 2.81
N PHE A 83 11.51 5.18 3.68
CA PHE A 83 11.54 6.23 4.69
C PHE A 83 10.77 5.84 5.96
N GLY A 84 11.21 6.33 7.12
CA GLY A 84 10.56 6.07 8.42
C GLY A 84 10.47 4.57 8.73
N GLU A 85 9.30 4.11 9.19
CA GLU A 85 9.03 2.69 9.50
C GLU A 85 8.58 1.87 8.27
N VAL A 86 9.10 2.16 7.07
CA VAL A 86 8.87 1.47 5.77
C VAL A 86 7.62 0.58 5.77
N ARG A 87 6.43 1.19 5.72
CA ARG A 87 5.15 0.47 5.79
C ARG A 87 4.60 0.28 4.39
N LEU A 88 4.41 -0.97 3.97
CA LEU A 88 4.06 -1.34 2.59
C LEU A 88 2.90 -2.33 2.56
N CYS A 89 2.24 -2.39 1.41
CA CYS A 89 1.24 -3.40 1.09
C CYS A 89 1.84 -4.61 0.36
N CYS A 90 3.15 -4.83 0.50
CA CYS A 90 3.84 -5.98 -0.03
C CYS A 90 4.78 -6.61 1.00
N ASP A 91 5.05 -7.90 0.86
CA ASP A 91 6.08 -8.61 1.61
C ASP A 91 7.40 -8.74 0.82
N VAL A 92 8.40 -9.34 1.45
CA VAL A 92 9.73 -9.54 0.85
C VAL A 92 9.66 -10.49 -0.35
N GLN A 93 8.76 -11.48 -0.32
CA GLN A 93 8.60 -12.43 -1.42
C GLN A 93 8.04 -11.74 -2.67
N GLN A 94 7.05 -10.88 -2.52
CA GLN A 94 6.50 -10.07 -3.61
C GLN A 94 7.54 -9.12 -4.21
N LEU A 95 8.46 -8.58 -3.39
CA LEU A 95 9.58 -7.77 -3.89
C LEU A 95 10.57 -8.59 -4.73
N HIS A 96 10.89 -9.81 -4.31
CA HIS A 96 11.69 -10.73 -5.12
C HIS A 96 11.01 -11.06 -6.45
N THR A 97 9.74 -11.45 -6.40
CA THR A 97 8.94 -11.73 -7.59
C THR A 97 8.84 -10.50 -8.51
N LEU A 98 8.72 -9.30 -7.96
CA LEU A 98 8.75 -8.06 -8.73
C LEU A 98 10.11 -7.89 -9.44
N LYS A 99 11.23 -8.07 -8.72
CA LYS A 99 12.58 -8.00 -9.29
C LYS A 99 12.77 -8.96 -10.46
N ASP A 100 12.34 -10.20 -10.28
CA ASP A 100 12.49 -11.24 -11.30
C ASP A 100 11.65 -10.95 -12.54
N ASN A 101 10.41 -10.47 -12.36
CA ASN A 101 9.56 -10.07 -13.49
C ASN A 101 10.08 -8.81 -14.22
N LEU A 102 10.88 -7.97 -13.56
CA LEU A 102 11.48 -6.77 -14.16
C LEU A 102 12.75 -7.05 -14.98
N GLN A 103 13.29 -8.27 -14.97
CA GLN A 103 14.49 -8.62 -15.75
C GLN A 103 14.29 -8.41 -17.25
N LEU A 104 13.13 -8.79 -17.80
CA LEU A 104 12.83 -8.63 -19.22
C LEU A 104 12.68 -7.14 -19.60
N PRO A 105 11.86 -6.31 -18.91
CA PRO A 105 11.86 -4.87 -19.13
C PRO A 105 13.24 -4.21 -19.02
N LEU A 106 14.06 -4.64 -18.07
CA LEU A 106 15.41 -4.12 -17.88
C LEU A 106 16.29 -4.36 -19.12
N GLN A 107 16.21 -5.53 -19.76
CA GLN A 107 16.97 -5.80 -20.99
C GLN A 107 16.70 -4.78 -22.10
N PHE A 108 15.44 -4.35 -22.26
CA PHE A 108 15.05 -3.38 -23.28
C PHE A 108 15.26 -1.91 -22.87
N LEU A 109 15.03 -1.59 -21.59
CA LEU A 109 15.02 -0.21 -21.10
C LEU A 109 16.31 0.21 -20.38
N SER A 110 17.28 -0.70 -20.22
CA SER A 110 18.58 -0.44 -19.57
C SER A 110 19.33 0.78 -20.12
N ARG A 111 19.15 1.10 -21.41
CA ARG A 111 19.80 2.25 -22.06
C ARG A 111 19.17 3.61 -21.71
N CYS A 112 17.97 3.62 -21.12
CA CYS A 112 17.26 4.81 -20.67
C CYS A 112 16.84 4.66 -19.20
N PRO A 113 17.70 5.06 -18.23
CA PRO A 113 17.41 4.92 -16.81
C PRO A 113 16.09 5.58 -16.38
N SER A 114 15.76 6.75 -16.94
CA SER A 114 14.50 7.45 -16.63
C SER A 114 13.26 6.69 -17.12
N CYS A 115 13.36 6.04 -18.28
CA CYS A 115 12.26 5.24 -18.83
C CYS A 115 12.00 4.03 -17.94
N PHE A 116 13.08 3.34 -17.55
CA PHE A 116 12.99 2.21 -16.63
C PHE A 116 12.47 2.64 -15.25
N TYR A 117 12.96 3.77 -14.71
CA TYR A 117 12.50 4.32 -13.44
C TYR A 117 10.99 4.56 -13.40
N ASN A 118 10.41 5.18 -14.43
CA ASN A 118 8.97 5.40 -14.49
C ASN A 118 8.17 4.09 -14.57
N LEU A 119 8.67 3.10 -15.33
CA LEU A 119 8.04 1.79 -15.41
C LEU A 119 8.09 1.07 -14.06
N VAL A 120 9.23 1.08 -13.38
CA VAL A 120 9.38 0.46 -12.06
C VAL A 120 8.48 1.15 -11.05
N ASN A 121 8.37 2.49 -11.06
CA ASN A 121 7.44 3.21 -10.19
C ASN A 121 5.97 2.81 -10.40
N LEU A 122 5.54 2.57 -11.65
CA LEU A 122 4.20 2.06 -11.92
C LEU A 122 3.95 0.73 -11.20
N PHE A 123 4.91 -0.19 -11.27
CA PHE A 123 4.81 -1.48 -10.60
C PHE A 123 5.01 -1.39 -9.08
N CYS A 124 5.83 -0.47 -8.59
CA CYS A 124 5.97 -0.20 -7.16
C CYS A 124 4.66 0.31 -6.56
N GLU A 125 3.99 1.26 -7.22
CA GLU A 125 2.69 1.76 -6.76
C GLU A 125 1.62 0.67 -6.79
N LEU A 126 1.59 -0.15 -7.86
CA LEU A 126 0.70 -1.30 -7.93
C LEU A 126 0.95 -2.30 -6.79
N THR A 127 2.21 -2.67 -6.55
CA THR A 127 2.55 -3.80 -5.67
C THR A 127 2.64 -3.42 -4.20
N CYS A 128 3.24 -2.27 -3.88
CA CYS A 128 3.72 -1.98 -2.53
C CYS A 128 3.14 -0.71 -1.90
N SER A 129 2.43 0.14 -2.66
CA SER A 129 1.97 1.43 -2.16
C SER A 129 1.16 1.30 -0.86
N PRO A 130 1.42 2.11 0.17
CA PRO A 130 0.62 2.09 1.39
C PRO A 130 -0.82 2.60 1.19
N ARG A 131 -1.15 3.07 -0.02
CA ARG A 131 -2.45 3.67 -0.37
C ARG A 131 -3.13 2.93 -1.53
N GLN A 132 -2.79 1.66 -1.75
CA GLN A 132 -3.34 0.83 -2.82
C GLN A 132 -4.86 0.94 -2.99
N SER A 133 -5.61 0.92 -1.89
CA SER A 133 -7.08 0.96 -1.92
C SER A 133 -7.68 2.21 -2.59
N GLN A 134 -6.87 3.23 -2.87
CA GLN A 134 -7.33 4.47 -3.50
C GLN A 134 -7.32 4.42 -5.02
N PHE A 135 -6.54 3.50 -5.61
CA PHE A 135 -6.36 3.41 -7.06
C PHE A 135 -6.36 1.97 -7.57
N LEU A 136 -6.58 0.98 -6.71
CA LEU A 136 -6.78 -0.42 -7.08
C LEU A 136 -8.15 -0.90 -6.60
N ASN A 137 -8.84 -1.65 -7.45
CA ASN A 137 -10.11 -2.28 -7.13
C ASN A 137 -10.13 -3.75 -7.58
N VAL A 138 -10.29 -4.69 -6.65
CA VAL A 138 -10.35 -6.12 -6.95
C VAL A 138 -11.69 -6.45 -7.60
N THR A 139 -11.66 -7.02 -8.81
CA THR A 139 -12.87 -7.37 -9.56
C THR A 139 -13.22 -8.85 -9.47
N VAL A 140 -12.21 -9.72 -9.45
CA VAL A 140 -12.38 -11.17 -9.36
C VAL A 140 -11.46 -11.73 -8.29
N ALA A 141 -12.04 -12.50 -7.37
CA ALA A 141 -11.34 -13.17 -6.30
C ALA A 141 -11.89 -14.59 -6.13
N GLU A 142 -11.04 -15.53 -5.70
CA GLU A 142 -11.41 -16.92 -5.47
C GLU A 142 -10.78 -17.45 -4.19
N ASP A 143 -11.42 -18.43 -3.56
CA ASP A 143 -10.85 -19.06 -2.36
C ASP A 143 -9.68 -19.97 -2.73
N TYR A 144 -8.67 -19.95 -1.88
CA TYR A 144 -7.44 -20.73 -1.97
C TYR A 144 -7.15 -21.36 -0.61
N VAL A 145 -7.02 -22.67 -0.56
CA VAL A 145 -6.60 -23.38 0.65
C VAL A 145 -5.08 -23.50 0.61
N ASP A 146 -4.40 -22.89 1.57
CA ASP A 146 -2.96 -23.01 1.71
C ASP A 146 -2.61 -24.44 2.18
N PRO A 147 -1.85 -25.22 1.40
CA PRO A 147 -1.54 -26.60 1.73
C PRO A 147 -0.64 -26.75 2.97
N THR A 148 0.03 -25.68 3.38
CA THR A 148 0.96 -25.70 4.53
C THR A 148 0.25 -25.43 5.85
N THR A 149 -0.67 -24.47 5.85
CA THR A 149 -1.40 -24.03 7.06
C THR A 149 -2.80 -24.63 7.16
N ASN A 150 -3.33 -25.22 6.08
CA ASN A 150 -4.74 -25.62 5.92
C ASN A 150 -5.73 -24.46 6.14
N GLU A 151 -5.26 -23.22 6.01
CA GLU A 151 -6.09 -22.02 6.12
C GLU A 151 -6.68 -21.64 4.76
N THR A 152 -7.96 -21.25 4.75
CA THR A 152 -8.58 -20.66 3.57
C THR A 152 -8.19 -19.18 3.47
N ARG A 153 -7.49 -18.85 2.40
CA ARG A 153 -7.16 -17.49 1.95
C ARG A 153 -7.93 -17.20 0.65
N THR A 154 -7.76 -16.00 0.12
CA THR A 154 -8.43 -15.59 -1.12
C THR A 154 -7.41 -15.08 -2.12
N ASN A 155 -7.36 -15.68 -3.31
CA ASN A 155 -6.57 -15.19 -4.45
C ASN A 155 -7.22 -13.94 -5.05
N VAL A 156 -6.41 -12.94 -5.40
CA VAL A 156 -6.82 -11.83 -6.26
C VAL A 156 -6.53 -12.22 -7.72
N LYS A 157 -7.56 -12.61 -8.48
CA LYS A 157 -7.40 -13.04 -9.88
C LYS A 157 -7.37 -11.87 -10.86
N GLU A 158 -8.23 -10.89 -10.64
CA GLU A 158 -8.35 -9.72 -11.49
C GLU A 158 -8.61 -8.47 -10.67
N LEU A 159 -8.10 -7.35 -11.16
CA LEU A 159 -8.29 -6.03 -10.57
C LEU A 159 -8.26 -4.94 -11.64
N GLN A 160 -8.85 -3.80 -11.30
CA GLN A 160 -8.73 -2.55 -12.04
C GLN A 160 -7.67 -1.67 -11.39
N TYR A 161 -6.72 -1.19 -12.21
CA TYR A 161 -5.70 -0.22 -11.80
C TYR A 161 -5.97 1.14 -12.46
N TYR A 162 -6.36 2.12 -11.65
CA TYR A 162 -6.61 3.49 -12.11
C TYR A 162 -5.31 4.29 -12.18
N VAL A 163 -4.71 4.35 -13.36
CA VAL A 163 -3.47 5.09 -13.64
C VAL A 163 -3.80 6.48 -14.17
N GLY A 164 -3.14 7.51 -13.64
CA GLY A 164 -3.32 8.89 -14.12
C GLY A 164 -2.82 9.08 -15.54
N GLU A 165 -3.60 9.79 -16.38
CA GLU A 165 -3.27 10.03 -17.79
C GLU A 165 -1.90 10.72 -17.97
N ARG A 166 -1.58 11.69 -17.12
CA ARG A 166 -0.27 12.38 -17.14
C ARG A 166 0.89 11.43 -16.90
N PHE A 167 0.72 10.50 -15.97
CA PHE A 167 1.73 9.48 -15.68
C PHE A 167 1.91 8.56 -16.89
N ALA A 168 0.81 8.05 -17.47
CA ALA A 168 0.86 7.18 -18.64
C ALA A 168 1.50 7.85 -19.86
N ASN A 169 1.29 9.16 -20.02
CA ASN A 169 1.89 9.95 -21.11
C ASN A 169 3.32 10.43 -20.81
N GLY A 170 3.83 10.27 -19.57
CA GLY A 170 5.13 10.77 -19.15
C GLY A 170 5.26 12.30 -19.14
N LYS A 171 4.20 13.03 -18.75
CA LYS A 171 4.09 14.52 -18.80
C LYS A 171 3.80 15.20 -17.46
#